data_AF-A0AAN7CEQ3-F1
#
_entry.id   AF-A0AAN7CEQ3-F1
#
_cell.length_a   1.000
_cell.length_b   1.000
_cell.length_c   1.000
_cell.angle_alpha   90.00
_cell.angle_beta   90.00
_cell.angle_gamma   90.00
#
_symmetry.space_group_name_H-M   'P 1'
#
loop_
_entity.id
_entity.type
_entity.pdbx_description
1 polymer ?
#
loop_
_entity_poly.entity_id
_entity_poly.type
_entity_poly.pdbx_seq_one_letter_code
_entity_poly.pdbx_strand_id
1 'polypeptide(L)'
;MAPPPTTTTQPALCTICLTPLTNFNPSRRPFAVFPCSHVHCLACLRRNFILSMETAPPRPVQCCPDQRLATSMLRQCLSLRSPEVAAYRERLAEYDAKVKLYCHDPRCGRFIPDALRSGRVGKCRGCYGKTCVECRGRAHLGRCEDHLDEVEDGSGMVKARRPVRWGDEVRFKKTAREMGW
;
A
#
# COMPACT_ATOMS: atom_id res chain seq x y z
N MET A 1 -14.79 -27.96 53.08
CA MET A 1 -15.09 -27.73 51.64
C MET A 1 -14.31 -26.52 51.19
N ALA A 2 -13.36 -26.68 50.27
CA ALA A 2 -12.68 -25.54 49.64
C ALA A 2 -13.66 -24.86 48.66
N PRO A 3 -13.68 -23.52 48.55
CA PRO A 3 -14.46 -22.84 47.52
C PRO A 3 -13.96 -23.28 46.12
N PRO A 4 -14.85 -23.36 45.11
CA PRO A 4 -14.44 -23.68 43.75
C PRO A 4 -13.42 -22.64 43.25
N PRO A 5 -12.44 -23.01 42.42
CA PRO A 5 -11.57 -22.03 41.79
C PRO A 5 -12.46 -21.07 40.99
N THR A 6 -12.51 -19.81 41.39
CA THR A 6 -13.11 -18.76 40.58
C THR A 6 -12.21 -18.62 39.36
N THR A 7 -12.60 -19.24 38.25
CA THR A 7 -11.97 -19.02 36.96
C THR A 7 -12.33 -17.62 36.50
N THR A 8 -11.70 -16.62 37.13
CA THR A 8 -11.71 -15.23 36.70
C THR A 8 -11.09 -15.23 35.31
N THR A 9 -11.96 -15.29 34.30
CA THR A 9 -11.56 -15.26 32.89
C THR A 9 -10.97 -13.88 32.65
N GLN A 10 -9.65 -13.78 32.73
CA GLN A 10 -8.96 -12.53 32.49
C GLN A 10 -9.29 -12.04 31.09
N PRO A 11 -9.54 -10.74 30.94
CA PRO A 11 -9.90 -10.21 29.65
C PRO A 11 -8.72 -10.18 28.69
N ALA A 12 -8.93 -10.64 27.46
CA ALA A 12 -7.97 -10.38 26.40
C ALA A 12 -7.75 -8.87 26.25
N LEU A 13 -6.51 -8.42 26.13
CA LEU A 13 -6.16 -7.01 25.91
C LEU A 13 -5.76 -6.80 24.45
N CYS A 14 -6.01 -5.61 23.91
CA CYS A 14 -5.44 -5.21 22.63
C CYS A 14 -3.91 -5.10 22.74
N THR A 15 -3.16 -5.78 21.88
CA THR A 15 -1.68 -5.77 21.89
C THR A 15 -1.10 -4.38 21.60
N ILE A 16 -1.84 -3.48 20.93
CA ILE A 16 -1.37 -2.14 20.57
C ILE A 16 -1.65 -1.10 21.65
N CYS A 17 -2.90 -1.04 22.14
CA CYS A 17 -3.35 0.04 23.03
C CYS A 17 -3.66 -0.44 24.45
N LEU A 18 -3.49 -1.73 24.74
CA LEU A 18 -3.73 -2.38 26.04
C LEU A 18 -5.16 -2.25 26.57
N THR A 19 -6.10 -1.74 25.76
CA THR A 19 -7.51 -1.65 26.14
C THR A 19 -8.11 -3.06 26.28
N PRO A 20 -8.84 -3.34 27.38
CA PRO A 20 -9.56 -4.59 27.54
C PRO A 20 -10.59 -4.84 26.43
N LEU A 21 -10.62 -6.06 25.93
CA LEU A 21 -11.55 -6.54 24.90
C LEU A 21 -12.77 -7.21 25.55
N THR A 22 -13.27 -6.62 26.65
CA THR A 22 -14.19 -7.27 27.61
C THR A 22 -15.66 -7.15 27.33
N ASN A 23 -16.08 -6.18 26.53
CA ASN A 23 -17.49 -5.88 26.39
C ASN A 23 -17.71 -5.37 25.00
N PHE A 24 -18.58 -6.06 24.24
CA PHE A 24 -19.59 -5.51 23.35
C PHE A 24 -20.11 -6.65 22.46
N ASN A 25 -21.42 -6.90 22.58
CA ASN A 25 -22.28 -7.82 21.82
C ASN A 25 -21.64 -9.10 21.23
N PRO A 26 -21.96 -10.31 21.75
CA PRO A 26 -21.45 -11.59 21.23
C PRO A 26 -21.76 -11.86 19.75
N SER A 27 -22.68 -11.10 19.14
CA SER A 27 -23.03 -11.18 17.72
C SER A 27 -22.00 -10.51 16.79
N ARG A 28 -21.04 -9.73 17.33
CA ARG A 28 -19.97 -9.11 16.54
C ARG A 28 -18.62 -9.40 17.19
N ARG A 29 -17.65 -9.91 16.42
CA ARG A 29 -16.26 -10.00 16.85
C ARG A 29 -15.67 -8.58 16.95
N PRO A 30 -15.42 -8.02 18.16
CA PRO A 30 -15.03 -6.62 18.34
C PRO A 30 -13.50 -6.42 18.21
N PHE A 31 -12.80 -7.43 17.72
CA PHE A 31 -11.36 -7.45 17.55
C PHE A 31 -10.96 -8.41 16.43
N ALA A 32 -9.77 -8.19 15.89
CA ALA A 32 -9.13 -9.11 14.96
C ALA A 32 -8.04 -9.91 15.68
N VAL A 33 -8.06 -11.23 15.49
CA VAL A 33 -6.99 -12.13 15.91
C VAL A 33 -6.09 -12.37 14.72
N PHE A 34 -4.79 -12.14 14.89
CA PHE A 34 -3.78 -12.35 13.85
C PHE A 34 -3.28 -13.81 13.89
N PRO A 35 -2.66 -14.31 12.80
CA PRO A 35 -2.07 -15.65 12.78
C PRO A 35 -1.02 -15.87 13.87
N CYS A 36 -0.35 -14.80 14.31
CA CYS A 36 0.58 -14.82 15.45
C CYS A 36 -0.10 -14.82 16.83
N SER A 37 -1.41 -15.08 16.92
CA SER A 37 -2.24 -15.08 18.15
C SER A 37 -2.46 -13.74 18.86
N HIS A 38 -1.77 -12.67 18.45
CA HIS A 38 -2.04 -11.33 18.95
C HIS A 38 -3.43 -10.80 18.55
N VAL A 39 -3.97 -9.90 19.36
CA VAL A 39 -5.33 -9.40 19.22
C VAL A 39 -5.33 -7.88 19.14
N HIS A 40 -5.97 -7.32 18.12
CA HIS A 40 -6.13 -5.87 17.96
C HIS A 40 -7.61 -5.48 18.04
N CYS A 41 -7.93 -4.44 18.82
CA CYS A 41 -9.25 -3.80 18.74
C CYS A 41 -9.48 -3.19 17.35
N LEU A 42 -10.75 -3.01 16.96
CA LEU A 42 -11.09 -2.49 15.62
C LEU A 42 -10.51 -1.09 15.36
N ALA A 43 -10.38 -0.24 16.38
CA ALA A 43 -9.77 1.09 16.24
C ALA A 43 -8.29 1.01 15.86
N CYS A 44 -7.51 0.18 16.56
CA CYS A 44 -6.10 -0.05 16.24
C CYS A 44 -5.94 -0.74 14.87
N LEU A 45 -6.80 -1.70 14.55
CA LEU A 45 -6.80 -2.34 13.23
C LEU A 45 -7.09 -1.33 12.12
N ARG A 46 -8.07 -0.42 12.30
CA ARG A 46 -8.39 0.61 11.30
C ARG A 46 -7.24 1.59 11.12
N ARG A 47 -6.57 1.97 12.21
CA ARG A 47 -5.37 2.82 12.14
C ARG A 47 -4.25 2.12 11.35
N ASN A 48 -3.98 0.84 11.63
CA ASN A 48 -3.00 0.05 10.88
C ASN A 48 -3.37 -0.05 9.38
N PHE A 49 -4.65 -0.25 9.06
CA PHE A 49 -5.14 -0.22 7.68
C PHE A 49 -4.87 1.13 6.98
N ILE A 50 -5.17 2.26 7.62
CA ILE A 50 -4.90 3.59 7.05
C ILE A 50 -3.41 3.78 6.82
N LEU A 51 -2.56 3.44 7.80
CA LEU A 51 -1.11 3.52 7.66
C LEU A 51 -0.61 2.67 6.49
N SER A 52 -1.09 1.44 6.38
CA SER A 52 -0.77 0.55 5.25
C SER A 52 -1.15 1.16 3.90
N MET A 53 -2.27 1.90 3.84
CA MET A 53 -2.74 2.60 2.64
C MET A 53 -1.95 3.88 2.31
N GLU A 54 -1.22 4.46 3.26
CA GLU A 54 -0.48 5.73 3.09
C GLU A 54 1.04 5.55 3.02
N THR A 55 1.59 4.46 3.56
CA THR A 55 3.05 4.23 3.64
C THR A 55 3.69 4.02 2.26
N ALA A 56 4.82 4.68 2.00
CA ALA A 56 5.67 4.43 0.83
C ALA A 56 7.09 4.03 1.33
N PRO A 57 7.60 2.84 1.02
CA PRO A 57 7.00 1.78 0.19
C PRO A 57 5.76 1.14 0.85
N PRO A 58 4.82 0.56 0.07
CA PRO A 58 3.65 -0.14 0.61
C PRO A 58 4.08 -1.22 1.60
N ARG A 59 3.30 -1.39 2.67
CA ARG A 59 3.47 -2.47 3.65
C ARG A 59 2.09 -3.05 3.95
N PRO A 60 1.93 -4.38 4.01
CA PRO A 60 0.65 -4.98 4.36
C PRO A 60 0.25 -4.66 5.81
N VAL A 61 -1.02 -4.86 6.13
CA VAL A 61 -1.50 -4.80 7.52
C VAL A 61 -1.02 -6.08 8.17
N GLN A 62 -0.09 -5.93 9.09
CA GLN A 62 0.54 -7.03 9.79
C GLN A 62 0.69 -6.69 11.28
N CYS A 63 0.88 -7.73 12.08
CA CYS A 63 1.20 -7.60 13.50
C CYS A 63 2.68 -7.93 13.73
N CYS A 64 3.09 -9.15 13.35
CA CYS A 64 4.48 -9.59 13.38
C CYS A 64 5.07 -9.59 11.96
N PRO A 65 6.41 -9.62 11.82
CA PRO A 65 7.06 -9.79 10.52
C PRO A 65 6.47 -10.97 9.76
N ASP A 66 6.15 -10.76 8.48
CA ASP A 66 5.59 -11.76 7.57
C ASP A 66 4.22 -12.34 7.98
N GLN A 67 3.56 -11.76 8.98
CA GLN A 67 2.24 -12.17 9.47
C GLN A 67 1.17 -11.16 9.06
N ARG A 68 0.93 -11.05 7.75
CA ARG A 68 -0.11 -10.18 7.18
C ARG A 68 -1.51 -10.73 7.37
N LEU A 69 -2.47 -9.85 7.66
CA LEU A 69 -3.88 -10.23 7.78
C LEU A 69 -4.51 -10.39 6.38
N ALA A 70 -5.33 -11.42 6.21
CA ALA A 70 -6.03 -11.64 4.95
C ALA A 70 -6.99 -10.47 4.63
N THR A 71 -7.05 -10.07 3.35
CA THR A 71 -7.94 -8.99 2.90
C THR A 71 -9.42 -9.27 3.21
N SER A 72 -9.83 -10.54 3.19
CA SER A 72 -11.19 -10.97 3.59
C SER A 72 -11.49 -10.66 5.06
N MET A 73 -10.53 -10.93 5.95
CA MET A 73 -10.65 -10.59 7.37
C MET A 73 -10.70 -9.08 7.58
N LEU A 74 -9.84 -8.31 6.91
CA LEU A 74 -9.89 -6.84 6.96
C LEU A 74 -11.25 -6.31 6.49
N ARG A 75 -11.78 -6.85 5.39
CA ARG A 75 -13.10 -6.50 4.87
C ARG A 75 -14.19 -6.76 5.92
N GLN A 76 -14.18 -7.93 6.55
CA GLN A 76 -15.17 -8.30 7.55
C GLN A 76 -15.06 -7.45 8.82
N CYS A 77 -13.86 -7.36 9.41
CA CYS A 77 -13.62 -6.65 10.66
C CYS A 77 -13.86 -5.13 10.54
N LEU A 78 -13.44 -4.52 9.44
CA LEU A 78 -13.53 -3.06 9.23
C LEU A 78 -14.74 -2.65 8.38
N SER A 79 -15.56 -3.60 7.94
CA SER A 79 -16.68 -3.37 7.02
C SER A 79 -16.27 -2.59 5.77
N LEU A 80 -15.14 -2.97 5.17
CA LEU A 80 -14.59 -2.26 4.00
C LEU A 80 -15.50 -2.44 2.79
N ARG A 81 -15.72 -1.35 2.06
CA ARG A 81 -16.44 -1.35 0.77
C ARG A 81 -15.55 -1.86 -0.35
N SER A 82 -16.16 -2.26 -1.47
CA SER A 82 -15.42 -2.78 -2.63
C SER A 82 -14.28 -1.87 -3.12
N PRO A 83 -14.43 -0.52 -3.17
CA PRO A 83 -13.32 0.36 -3.56
C PRO A 83 -12.14 0.34 -2.59
N GLU A 84 -12.38 0.28 -1.27
CA GLU A 84 -11.34 0.20 -0.25
C GLU A 84 -10.57 -1.12 -0.36
N VAL A 85 -11.28 -2.23 -0.59
CA VAL A 85 -10.68 -3.55 -0.81
C VAL A 85 -9.85 -3.58 -2.09
N ALA A 86 -10.34 -2.97 -3.18
CA ALA A 86 -9.61 -2.90 -4.44
C ALA A 86 -8.31 -2.09 -4.29
N ALA A 87 -8.38 -0.90 -3.68
CA ALA A 87 -7.22 -0.06 -3.43
C ALA A 87 -6.18 -0.77 -2.53
N TYR A 88 -6.63 -1.51 -1.51
CA TYR A 88 -5.74 -2.30 -0.67
C TYR A 88 -5.05 -3.42 -1.44
N ARG A 89 -5.77 -4.11 -2.34
CA ARG A 89 -5.18 -5.13 -3.21
C ARG A 89 -4.14 -4.55 -4.17
N GLU A 90 -4.34 -3.34 -4.66
CA GLU A 90 -3.32 -2.65 -5.47
C GLU A 90 -2.06 -2.37 -4.65
N ARG A 91 -2.19 -1.92 -3.40
CA ARG A 91 -1.05 -1.75 -2.49
C ARG A 91 -0.31 -3.06 -2.22
N LEU A 92 -1.05 -4.15 -2.01
CA LEU A 92 -0.45 -5.47 -1.83
C LEU A 92 0.24 -5.98 -3.10
N ALA A 93 -0.36 -5.76 -4.28
CA ALA A 93 0.25 -6.13 -5.55
C ALA A 93 1.57 -5.37 -5.78
N GLU A 94 1.63 -4.09 -5.43
CA GLU A 94 2.88 -3.31 -5.46
C GLU A 94 3.91 -3.83 -4.45
N TYR A 95 3.48 -4.24 -3.25
CA TYR A 95 4.35 -4.82 -2.24
C TYR A 95 4.94 -6.16 -2.67
N ASP A 96 4.10 -7.06 -3.20
CA ASP A 96 4.46 -8.41 -3.63
C ASP A 96 5.21 -8.43 -4.97
N ALA A 97 5.21 -7.32 -5.72
CA ALA A 97 5.86 -7.23 -7.02
C ALA A 97 7.38 -7.34 -6.92
N LYS A 98 7.94 -8.33 -7.63
CA LYS A 98 9.40 -8.52 -7.76
C LYS A 98 10.06 -7.33 -8.45
N VAL A 99 9.42 -6.79 -9.49
CA VAL A 99 9.91 -5.64 -10.26
C VAL A 99 8.86 -4.54 -10.23
N LYS A 100 9.18 -3.45 -9.53
CA LYS A 100 8.30 -2.29 -9.42
C LYS A 100 8.50 -1.35 -10.60
N LEU A 101 7.38 -1.03 -11.27
CA LEU A 101 7.32 -0.04 -12.33
C LEU A 101 6.25 0.98 -11.95
N TYR A 102 6.59 2.25 -12.07
CA TYR A 102 5.69 3.35 -11.77
C TYR A 102 5.43 4.17 -13.03
N CYS A 103 4.32 4.89 -13.07
CA CYS A 103 4.07 5.84 -14.14
C CYS A 103 5.20 6.87 -14.22
N HIS A 104 5.71 7.13 -15.42
CA HIS A 104 6.77 8.10 -15.65
C HIS A 104 6.33 9.54 -15.39
N ASP A 105 5.02 9.80 -15.41
CA ASP A 105 4.47 11.12 -15.13
C ASP A 105 4.60 11.39 -13.61
N PRO A 106 5.38 12.42 -13.20
CA PRO A 106 5.59 12.73 -11.79
C PRO A 106 4.31 13.16 -11.08
N ARG A 107 3.29 13.66 -11.81
CA ARG A 107 1.98 13.98 -11.24
C ARG A 107 1.13 12.75 -11.00
N CYS A 108 1.44 11.63 -11.65
CA CYS A 108 0.71 10.38 -11.51
C CYS A 108 1.41 9.41 -10.55
N GLY A 109 2.66 9.03 -10.84
CA GLY A 109 3.48 8.14 -10.01
C GLY A 109 2.88 6.76 -9.68
N ARG A 110 1.74 6.39 -10.27
CA ARG A 110 1.01 5.17 -9.88
C ARG A 110 1.77 3.91 -10.30
N PHE A 111 1.75 2.89 -9.43
CA PHE A 111 2.28 1.56 -9.75
C PHE A 111 1.58 0.94 -10.97
N ILE A 112 2.37 0.34 -11.86
CA ILE A 112 1.91 -0.35 -13.06
C ILE A 112 2.12 -1.86 -12.84
N PRO A 113 1.06 -2.65 -12.58
CA PRO A 113 1.17 -4.10 -12.40
C PRO A 113 1.66 -4.81 -13.66
N ASP A 114 2.26 -5.98 -13.50
CA ASP A 114 2.83 -6.78 -14.60
C ASP A 114 1.80 -7.10 -15.69
N ALA A 115 0.54 -7.34 -15.31
CA ALA A 115 -0.57 -7.59 -16.24
C ALA A 115 -0.85 -6.43 -17.22
N LEU A 116 -0.30 -5.24 -16.97
CA LEU A 116 -0.40 -4.07 -17.85
C LEU A 116 0.89 -3.75 -18.57
N ARG A 117 1.86 -4.66 -18.51
CA ARG A 117 3.14 -4.55 -19.20
C ARG A 117 3.09 -5.48 -20.42
N SER A 118 3.49 -4.94 -21.55
CA SER A 118 3.60 -5.66 -22.82
C SER A 118 4.97 -5.37 -23.40
N GLY A 119 5.85 -6.38 -23.37
CA GLY A 119 7.26 -6.23 -23.73
C GLY A 119 7.91 -5.12 -22.90
N ARG A 120 8.42 -4.08 -23.58
CA ARG A 120 9.13 -2.95 -22.96
C ARG A 120 8.22 -1.81 -22.50
N VAL A 121 6.90 -1.97 -22.57
CA VAL A 121 5.95 -0.87 -22.28
C VAL A 121 4.96 -1.27 -21.18
N GLY A 122 4.89 -0.48 -20.13
CA GLY A 122 3.83 -0.52 -19.12
C GLY A 122 2.78 0.56 -19.35
N LYS A 123 1.49 0.22 -19.34
CA LYS A 123 0.39 1.18 -19.48
C LYS A 123 -0.22 1.52 -18.11
N CYS A 124 -0.20 2.79 -17.74
CA CYS A 124 -0.82 3.26 -16.50
C CYS A 124 -2.36 3.22 -16.60
N ARG A 125 -3.07 2.72 -15.58
CA ARG A 125 -4.56 2.80 -15.53
C ARG A 125 -5.10 4.16 -15.11
N GLY A 126 -4.28 4.98 -14.45
CA GLY A 126 -4.70 6.29 -13.95
C GLY A 126 -4.75 7.34 -15.05
N CYS A 127 -3.59 7.63 -15.66
CA CYS A 127 -3.46 8.66 -16.69
C CYS A 127 -3.32 8.10 -18.12
N TYR A 128 -3.38 6.77 -18.29
CA TYR A 128 -3.15 6.09 -19.58
C TYR A 128 -1.76 6.29 -20.21
N GLY A 129 -0.87 6.99 -19.51
CA GLY A 129 0.53 7.17 -19.89
C GLY A 129 1.25 5.82 -20.04
N LYS A 130 2.14 5.76 -21.03
CA LYS A 130 2.97 4.59 -21.31
C LYS A 130 4.38 4.83 -20.76
N THR A 131 4.87 3.91 -19.94
CA THR A 131 6.20 3.95 -19.32
C THR A 131 7.07 2.86 -19.94
N CYS A 132 8.33 3.15 -20.25
CA CYS A 132 9.31 2.14 -20.63
C CYS A 132 9.71 1.30 -19.41
N VAL A 133 9.64 -0.03 -19.52
CA VAL A 133 9.95 -0.96 -18.42
C VAL A 133 11.45 -0.93 -18.07
N GLU A 134 12.31 -0.82 -19.08
CA GLU A 134 13.78 -0.86 -18.91
C GLU A 134 14.28 0.42 -18.26
N CYS A 135 13.88 1.56 -18.80
CA CYS A 135 14.45 2.84 -18.43
C CYS A 135 13.57 3.66 -17.47
N ARG A 136 12.34 3.21 -17.21
CA ARG A 136 11.34 3.84 -16.32
C ARG A 136 10.89 5.24 -16.74
N GLY A 137 11.28 5.69 -17.93
CA GLY A 137 10.85 6.96 -18.53
C GLY A 137 9.58 6.81 -19.38
N ARG A 138 9.24 7.85 -20.15
CA ARG A 138 8.17 7.78 -21.16
C ARG A 138 8.47 6.67 -22.15
N ALA A 139 7.46 5.89 -22.54
CA ALA A 139 7.63 4.86 -23.56
C ALA A 139 8.07 5.47 -24.89
N HIS A 140 8.95 4.77 -25.60
CA HIS A 140 9.58 5.23 -26.82
C HIS A 140 9.89 4.07 -27.77
N LEU A 141 10.25 4.39 -29.01
CA LEU A 141 10.78 3.46 -30.01
C LEU A 141 12.32 3.49 -29.96
N GLY A 142 12.99 2.47 -30.48
CA GLY A 142 14.46 2.42 -30.47
C GLY A 142 15.07 1.99 -29.13
N ARG A 143 16.33 2.38 -28.87
CA ARG A 143 17.04 2.05 -27.64
C ARG A 143 16.88 3.17 -26.62
N CYS A 144 17.04 2.84 -25.34
CA CYS A 144 16.83 3.81 -24.25
C CYS A 144 17.91 4.91 -24.18
N GLU A 145 19.05 4.69 -24.83
CA GLU A 145 20.18 5.61 -24.95
C GLU A 145 19.96 6.74 -25.96
N ASP A 146 18.99 6.58 -26.87
CA ASP A 146 18.71 7.53 -27.94
C ASP A 146 17.94 8.79 -27.45
N HIS A 147 17.52 8.82 -26.19
CA HIS A 147 16.75 9.90 -25.56
C HIS A 147 17.48 10.54 -24.37
N LEU A 148 18.80 10.46 -24.35
CA LEU A 148 19.63 11.17 -23.37
C LEU A 148 19.79 12.62 -23.85
N ASP A 149 19.50 13.58 -22.96
CA ASP A 149 19.78 14.98 -23.24
C ASP A 149 21.29 15.22 -23.07
N GLU A 150 21.89 16.02 -23.94
CA GLU A 150 23.27 16.46 -23.79
C GLU A 150 23.32 17.47 -22.64
N VAL A 151 23.97 17.10 -21.54
CA VAL A 151 24.21 18.02 -20.43
C VAL A 151 25.69 18.36 -20.39
N GLU A 152 26.00 19.66 -20.35
CA GLU A 152 27.33 20.13 -20.03
C GLU A 152 27.51 20.03 -18.51
N ASP A 153 28.43 19.18 -18.06
CA ASP A 153 28.97 19.28 -16.71
C ASP A 153 30.39 19.87 -16.75
N GLY A 154 30.93 20.26 -15.60
CA GLY A 154 32.27 20.85 -15.49
C GLY A 154 33.43 19.95 -15.93
N SER A 155 33.15 18.73 -16.40
CA SER A 155 34.09 17.77 -16.98
C SER A 155 33.85 17.52 -18.49
N GLY A 156 32.83 18.12 -19.10
CA GLY A 156 32.51 18.01 -20.54
C GLY A 156 31.05 17.67 -20.84
N MET A 157 30.74 17.43 -22.12
CA MET A 157 29.41 16.97 -22.55
C MET A 157 29.21 15.50 -22.20
N VAL A 158 28.26 15.22 -21.31
CA VAL A 158 27.85 13.86 -20.97
C VAL A 158 26.40 13.64 -21.39
N LYS A 159 26.12 12.49 -22.01
CA LYS A 159 24.74 12.06 -22.31
C LYS A 159 24.13 11.51 -21.03
N ALA A 160 23.29 12.29 -20.35
CA ALA A 160 22.68 11.86 -19.11
C ALA A 160 21.15 11.89 -19.20
N ARG A 161 20.50 10.99 -18.47
CA ARG A 161 19.07 11.12 -18.20
C ARG A 161 18.91 12.34 -17.29
N ARG A 162 18.01 13.27 -17.62
CA ARG A 162 17.55 14.24 -16.62
C ARG A 162 17.11 13.45 -15.38
N PRO A 163 17.75 13.66 -14.22
CA PRO A 163 17.31 13.00 -13.01
C PRO A 163 15.87 13.44 -12.75
N VAL A 164 14.96 12.48 -12.65
CA VAL A 164 13.65 12.75 -12.06
C VAL A 164 13.94 13.12 -10.61
N ARG A 165 13.97 14.42 -10.30
CA ARG A 165 14.15 14.89 -8.93
C ARG A 165 12.99 14.38 -8.09
N TRP A 166 13.24 13.32 -7.34
CA TRP A 166 12.32 12.84 -6.32
C TRP A 166 12.50 13.74 -5.10
N GLY A 167 11.75 14.84 -5.04
CA GLY A 167 11.90 15.81 -3.94
C GLY A 167 11.08 17.09 -4.02
N ASP A 168 10.73 17.57 -5.21
CA ASP A 168 10.07 18.88 -5.31
C ASP A 168 8.54 18.71 -5.38
N GLU A 169 7.96 18.68 -4.18
CA GLU A 169 6.57 19.00 -3.83
C GLU A 169 5.47 18.00 -4.22
N VAL A 170 5.51 16.82 -3.58
CA VAL A 170 4.32 15.98 -3.42
C VAL A 170 3.37 16.64 -2.40
N ARG A 171 2.70 17.72 -2.79
CA ARG A 171 1.53 18.23 -2.06
C ARG A 171 0.38 17.26 -2.31
N PHE A 172 0.35 16.20 -1.52
CA PHE A 172 -0.81 15.34 -1.37
C PHE A 172 -1.95 16.18 -0.79
N LYS A 173 -2.85 16.70 -1.65
CA LYS A 173 -4.16 17.19 -1.22
C LYS A 173 -5.24 16.54 -2.09
N LYS A 174 -6.09 15.80 -1.38
CA LYS A 174 -7.44 15.33 -1.72
C LYS A 174 -8.13 16.29 -2.70
N THR A 175 -8.90 15.81 -3.66
CA THR A 175 -10.35 15.61 -3.44
C THR A 175 -10.95 14.50 -4.31
N ALA A 176 -11.37 13.41 -3.67
CA ALA A 176 -12.42 12.52 -4.15
C ALA A 176 -13.82 13.16 -3.97
N ARG A 177 -13.97 14.46 -4.29
CA ARG A 177 -15.20 15.24 -4.03
C ARG A 177 -15.66 16.08 -5.22
N GLU A 178 -15.31 15.69 -6.45
CA GLU A 178 -15.75 16.38 -7.67
C GLU A 178 -16.27 15.44 -8.78
N MET A 179 -16.49 14.15 -8.51
CA MET A 179 -17.26 13.29 -9.41
C MET A 179 -18.35 12.61 -8.59
N GLY A 180 -19.55 13.21 -8.62
CA GLY A 180 -20.72 12.78 -7.88
C GLY A 180 -21.20 11.39 -8.30
N TRP A 181 -20.81 10.39 -7.50
CA TRP A 181 -21.43 9.07 -7.38
C TRP A 181 -21.43 8.68 -5.91
#